data_AF-A0A316B711-F1
#
_entry.id   AF-A0A316B711-F1
#
_cell.length_a   1.000
_cell.length_b   1.000
_cell.length_c   1.000
_cell.angle_alpha   90.00
_cell.angle_beta   90.00
_cell.angle_gamma   90.00
#
_symmetry.space_group_name_H-M   'P 1'
#
loop_
_entity.id
_entity.type
_entity.pdbx_description
1 polymer ?
#
loop_
_entity_poly.entity_id
_entity_poly.type
_entity_poly.pdbx_seq_one_letter_code
_entity_poly.pdbx_strand_id
1 'polypeptide(L)'
;MKMSEIYALEEANKSSIYLYLEGSFYKAYERSAFRFCKRFRECKVSAVHNLSLACDIVRIGFPKIALDKYMAVAQSFGYSVECQDEKRIAVHGIEPLEGFSSWKNGCVSNAVRAKEQTLPIVNAQESLKLRLYREAYDNAVALTNFTSRLHRNFRFGAGDSLRNESLELAVKLHVAFKRGESLDERQIFYEIEQMRIRTRIMHDVKQFDSGVWKMLNDRFDRMQNLLRSESCCFDVQE
;
A
#
# COMPACT_ATOMS: atom_id res chain seq x y z
N MET A 1 -12.81 -16.75 -9.30
CA MET A 1 -13.59 -15.74 -10.05
C MET A 1 -12.77 -14.47 -10.12
N LYS A 2 -12.68 -13.82 -11.28
CA LYS A 2 -11.93 -12.55 -11.41
C LYS A 2 -12.74 -11.41 -10.80
N MET A 3 -12.07 -10.37 -10.29
CA MET A 3 -12.75 -9.23 -9.65
C MET A 3 -13.73 -8.52 -10.60
N SER A 4 -13.41 -8.47 -11.90
CA SER A 4 -14.30 -7.91 -12.94
C SER A 4 -15.64 -8.64 -13.03
N GLU A 5 -15.64 -9.96 -12.90
CA GLU A 5 -16.86 -10.78 -12.95
C GLU A 5 -17.69 -10.58 -11.67
N ILE A 6 -17.04 -10.49 -10.51
CA ILE A 6 -17.70 -10.20 -9.23
C ILE A 6 -18.34 -8.81 -9.29
N TYR A 7 -17.63 -7.82 -9.82
CA TYR A 7 -18.14 -6.45 -9.93
C TYR A 7 -19.37 -6.35 -10.84
N ALA A 8 -19.33 -7.01 -12.02
CA ALA A 8 -20.49 -7.03 -12.92
C ALA A 8 -21.72 -7.70 -12.28
N LEU A 9 -21.50 -8.78 -11.51
CA LEU A 9 -22.55 -9.47 -10.79
C LEU A 9 -23.12 -8.61 -9.65
N GLU A 10 -22.28 -7.92 -8.90
CA GLU A 10 -22.71 -6.96 -7.87
C GLU A 10 -23.43 -5.74 -8.46
N GLU A 11 -23.14 -5.37 -9.71
CA GLU A 11 -23.85 -4.28 -10.39
C GLU A 11 -25.31 -4.64 -10.68
N ALA A 12 -25.54 -5.89 -11.11
CA ALA A 12 -26.88 -6.42 -11.34
C ALA A 12 -27.61 -6.85 -10.05
N ASN A 13 -26.90 -6.96 -8.92
CA ASN A 13 -27.42 -7.57 -7.68
C ASN A 13 -28.40 -6.66 -6.91
N LYS A 14 -29.70 -6.96 -7.01
CA LYS A 14 -30.77 -6.19 -6.36
C LYS A 14 -31.26 -6.72 -5.01
N SER A 15 -31.10 -8.01 -4.73
CA SER A 15 -31.79 -8.67 -3.60
C SER A 15 -31.02 -9.82 -2.95
N SER A 16 -29.73 -9.97 -3.28
CA SER A 16 -28.94 -11.10 -2.80
C SER A 16 -27.66 -10.66 -2.09
N ILE A 17 -27.13 -11.53 -1.24
CA ILE A 17 -25.77 -11.45 -0.71
C ILE A 17 -24.97 -12.62 -1.28
N TYR A 18 -23.88 -12.32 -1.95
CA TYR A 18 -22.91 -13.30 -2.41
C TYR A 18 -21.70 -13.32 -1.49
N LEU A 19 -21.37 -14.52 -1.00
CA LEU A 19 -20.22 -14.81 -0.15
C LEU A 19 -19.22 -15.66 -0.91
N TYR A 20 -17.98 -15.21 -0.96
CA TYR A 20 -16.87 -15.88 -1.64
C TYR A 20 -15.85 -16.35 -0.62
N LEU A 21 -15.54 -17.64 -0.60
CA LEU A 21 -14.50 -18.19 0.27
C LEU A 21 -13.12 -17.88 -0.32
N GLU A 22 -12.36 -17.05 0.39
CA GLU A 22 -10.99 -16.67 0.06
C GLU A 22 -10.06 -17.04 1.21
N GLY A 23 -9.39 -18.20 1.08
CA GLY A 23 -8.62 -18.79 2.17
C GLY A 23 -9.53 -19.23 3.31
N SER A 24 -9.26 -18.74 4.52
CA SER A 24 -10.04 -19.07 5.72
C SER A 24 -11.18 -18.09 6.02
N PHE A 25 -11.49 -17.17 5.10
CA PHE A 25 -12.49 -16.11 5.29
C PHE A 25 -13.51 -16.10 4.17
N TYR A 26 -14.78 -15.89 4.53
CA TYR A 26 -15.79 -15.49 3.55
C TYR A 26 -15.75 -13.99 3.36
N LYS A 27 -15.88 -13.55 2.11
CA LYS A 27 -15.94 -12.13 1.74
C LYS A 27 -17.21 -11.83 0.97
N ALA A 28 -17.77 -10.65 1.23
CA ALA A 28 -18.80 -10.05 0.40
C ALA A 28 -18.27 -8.73 -0.16
N TYR A 29 -18.70 -8.38 -1.38
CA TYR A 29 -18.27 -7.20 -2.10
C TYR A 29 -19.46 -6.27 -2.33
N GLU A 30 -19.21 -4.97 -2.44
CA GLU A 30 -20.17 -3.96 -2.93
C GLU A 30 -21.58 -4.08 -2.31
N ARG A 31 -22.61 -4.36 -3.11
CA ARG A 31 -24.02 -4.40 -2.66
C ARG A 31 -24.26 -5.56 -1.68
N SER A 32 -23.60 -6.70 -1.89
CA SER A 32 -23.61 -7.81 -0.92
C SER A 32 -23.01 -7.41 0.42
N ALA A 33 -21.90 -6.68 0.42
CA ALA A 33 -21.28 -6.18 1.66
C ALA A 33 -22.20 -5.22 2.42
N PHE A 34 -22.86 -4.31 1.69
CA PHE A 34 -23.83 -3.36 2.24
C PHE A 34 -25.01 -4.07 2.92
N ARG A 35 -25.65 -5.01 2.22
CA ARG A 35 -26.78 -5.78 2.77
C ARG A 35 -26.38 -6.59 3.98
N PHE A 36 -25.20 -7.21 3.95
CA PHE A 36 -24.69 -7.97 5.09
C PHE A 36 -24.53 -7.08 6.33
N CYS A 37 -23.92 -5.90 6.16
CA CYS A 37 -23.74 -4.93 7.25
C CYS A 37 -25.07 -4.46 7.86
N LYS A 38 -26.13 -4.37 7.05
CA LYS A 38 -27.44 -3.92 7.50
C LYS A 38 -28.32 -5.01 8.12
N ARG A 39 -28.24 -6.25 7.64
CA ARG A 39 -29.17 -7.32 8.04
C ARG A 39 -28.57 -8.34 9.01
N PHE A 40 -27.25 -8.51 9.01
CA PHE A 40 -26.60 -9.54 9.83
C PHE A 40 -25.80 -8.93 10.97
N ARG A 41 -24.81 -8.12 10.61
CA ARG A 41 -23.89 -7.51 11.57
C ARG A 41 -23.09 -6.41 10.92
N GLU A 42 -22.91 -5.31 11.63
CA GLU A 42 -21.92 -4.31 11.25
C GLU A 42 -20.51 -4.93 11.24
N CYS A 43 -19.95 -5.08 10.05
CA CYS A 43 -18.60 -5.56 9.84
C CYS A 43 -17.66 -4.40 9.52
N LYS A 44 -16.38 -4.57 9.85
CA LYS A 44 -15.34 -3.64 9.41
C LYS A 44 -15.25 -3.68 7.88
N VAL A 45 -15.68 -2.60 7.24
CA VAL A 45 -15.61 -2.43 5.78
C VAL A 45 -14.19 -2.03 5.39
N SER A 46 -13.66 -2.67 4.36
CA SER A 46 -12.39 -2.30 3.74
C SER A 46 -12.66 -1.75 2.34
N ALA A 47 -12.26 -0.51 2.08
CA ALA A 47 -12.27 0.08 0.74
C ALA A 47 -10.88 -0.02 0.10
N VAL A 48 -10.81 -0.55 -1.11
CA VAL A 48 -9.57 -0.76 -1.85
C VAL A 48 -9.76 -0.28 -3.29
N HIS A 49 -8.82 0.54 -3.77
CA HIS A 49 -8.79 0.95 -5.16
C HIS A 49 -8.35 -0.22 -6.05
N ASN A 50 -9.16 -0.56 -7.06
CA ASN A 50 -8.83 -1.63 -7.99
C ASN A 50 -8.27 -1.05 -9.30
N LEU A 51 -6.98 -1.29 -9.57
CA LEU A 51 -6.29 -0.76 -10.75
C LEU A 51 -6.87 -1.28 -12.07
N SER A 52 -7.35 -2.53 -12.12
CA SER A 52 -7.86 -3.14 -13.35
C SER A 52 -9.24 -2.60 -13.74
N LEU A 53 -10.03 -2.13 -12.77
CA LEU A 53 -11.36 -1.56 -12.98
C LEU A 53 -11.39 -0.03 -12.85
N ALA A 54 -10.26 0.59 -12.51
CA ALA A 54 -10.11 2.02 -12.24
C ALA A 54 -11.17 2.59 -11.28
N CYS A 55 -11.60 1.80 -10.30
CA CYS A 55 -12.65 2.17 -9.35
C CYS A 55 -12.39 1.65 -7.94
N ASP A 56 -13.01 2.31 -6.96
CA ASP A 56 -12.95 1.86 -5.57
C ASP A 56 -13.93 0.74 -5.31
N ILE A 57 -13.43 -0.30 -4.64
CA ILE A 57 -14.20 -1.48 -4.28
C ILE A 57 -14.28 -1.61 -2.78
N VAL A 58 -15.50 -1.75 -2.26
CA VAL A 58 -15.73 -2.02 -0.84
C VAL A 58 -15.97 -3.51 -0.62
N ARG A 59 -15.38 -4.04 0.44
CA ARG A 59 -15.54 -5.44 0.85
C ARG A 59 -15.62 -5.58 2.36
N ILE A 60 -16.27 -6.63 2.79
CA ILE A 60 -16.23 -7.12 4.17
C ILE A 60 -15.72 -8.55 4.18
N GLY A 61 -15.27 -9.01 5.34
CA GLY A 61 -14.95 -10.42 5.52
C GLY A 61 -15.14 -10.88 6.95
N PHE A 62 -15.41 -12.17 7.11
CA PHE A 62 -15.51 -12.82 8.41
C PHE A 62 -14.90 -14.24 8.35
N PRO A 63 -14.39 -14.76 9.49
CA PRO A 63 -13.80 -16.09 9.54
C PRO A 63 -14.79 -17.18 9.14
N LYS A 64 -14.33 -18.22 8.42
CA LYS A 64 -15.16 -19.38 8.01
C LYS A 64 -15.96 -19.99 9.17
N ILE A 65 -15.36 -20.05 10.36
CA ILE A 65 -16.00 -20.62 11.57
C ILE A 65 -17.26 -19.84 12.02
N ALA A 66 -17.41 -18.59 11.60
CA ALA A 66 -18.58 -17.78 11.94
C ALA A 66 -19.73 -17.95 10.92
N LEU A 67 -19.55 -18.74 9.86
CA LEU A 67 -20.55 -18.91 8.80
C LEU A 67 -21.88 -19.44 9.35
N ASP A 68 -21.83 -20.53 10.11
CA ASP A 68 -23.05 -21.22 10.59
C ASP A 68 -23.91 -20.30 11.45
N LYS A 69 -23.26 -19.45 12.26
CA LYS A 69 -23.94 -18.40 13.03
C LYS A 69 -24.74 -17.45 12.13
N TYR A 70 -24.17 -17.00 11.02
CA TYR A 70 -24.86 -16.09 10.11
C TYR A 70 -25.92 -16.81 9.26
N MET A 71 -25.71 -18.08 8.91
CA MET A 71 -26.71 -18.87 8.20
C MET A 71 -27.95 -19.12 9.06
N ALA A 72 -27.77 -19.35 10.37
CA ALA A 72 -28.90 -19.44 11.30
C ALA A 72 -29.71 -18.13 11.37
N VAL A 73 -29.02 -16.98 11.35
CA VAL A 73 -29.68 -15.66 11.28
C VAL A 73 -30.44 -15.49 9.97
N ALA A 74 -29.86 -15.89 8.83
CA ALA A 74 -30.54 -15.84 7.53
C ALA A 74 -31.85 -16.63 7.56
N GLN A 75 -31.81 -17.86 8.10
CA GLN A 75 -32.98 -18.72 8.25
C GLN A 75 -34.04 -18.10 9.15
N SER A 76 -33.66 -17.45 10.27
CA SER A 76 -34.62 -16.77 11.15
C SER A 76 -35.36 -15.61 10.47
N PHE A 77 -34.74 -14.98 9.47
CA PHE A 77 -35.37 -13.94 8.66
C PHE A 77 -36.12 -14.50 7.44
N GLY A 78 -36.15 -15.82 7.27
CA GLY A 78 -36.79 -16.48 6.13
C GLY A 78 -36.03 -16.36 4.81
N TYR A 79 -34.73 -16.03 4.85
CA TYR A 79 -33.90 -15.95 3.64
C TYR A 79 -33.50 -17.34 3.15
N SER A 80 -33.54 -17.54 1.84
CA SER A 80 -33.12 -18.79 1.22
C SER A 80 -31.60 -18.77 0.99
N VAL A 81 -30.92 -19.75 1.56
CA VAL A 81 -29.46 -19.94 1.41
C VAL A 81 -29.21 -21.00 0.34
N GLU A 82 -28.47 -20.64 -0.69
CA GLU A 82 -28.06 -21.52 -1.78
C GLU A 82 -26.54 -21.66 -1.80
N CYS A 83 -26.06 -22.90 -1.71
CA CYS A 83 -24.65 -23.21 -1.92
C CYS A 83 -24.44 -23.46 -3.41
N GLN A 84 -23.97 -22.44 -4.13
CA GLN A 84 -23.70 -22.54 -5.57
C GLN A 84 -22.48 -23.45 -5.82
N ASP A 85 -21.42 -23.30 -5.03
CA ASP A 85 -20.20 -24.12 -5.07
C ASP A 85 -19.60 -24.26 -3.65
N GLU A 86 -18.57 -25.11 -3.47
CA GLU A 86 -17.79 -25.21 -2.21
C GLU A 86 -17.19 -23.88 -1.72
N LYS A 87 -17.06 -22.89 -2.62
CA LYS A 87 -16.46 -21.58 -2.35
C LYS A 87 -17.45 -20.44 -2.49
N ARG A 88 -18.73 -20.70 -2.79
CA ARG A 88 -19.71 -19.65 -3.07
C ARG A 88 -21.05 -19.97 -2.43
N ILE A 89 -21.51 -19.02 -1.62
CA ILE A 89 -22.82 -19.08 -0.97
C ILE A 89 -23.59 -17.84 -1.37
N ALA A 90 -24.83 -18.03 -1.80
CA ALA A 90 -25.76 -16.97 -2.10
C ALA A 90 -26.90 -16.98 -1.08
N VAL A 91 -27.24 -15.82 -0.54
CA VAL A 91 -28.39 -15.63 0.34
C VAL A 91 -29.39 -14.74 -0.40
N HIS A 92 -30.57 -15.27 -0.70
CA HIS A 92 -31.62 -14.60 -1.45
C HIS A 92 -32.81 -14.22 -0.56
N GLY A 93 -33.72 -13.42 -1.12
CA GLY A 93 -34.93 -12.96 -0.42
C GLY A 93 -34.71 -11.70 0.43
N ILE A 94 -33.61 -10.98 0.21
CA ILE A 94 -33.33 -9.74 0.92
C ILE A 94 -33.95 -8.59 0.13
N GLU A 95 -34.82 -7.83 0.78
CA GLU A 95 -35.46 -6.67 0.17
C GLU A 95 -34.43 -5.68 -0.39
N PRO A 96 -34.71 -5.03 -1.53
CA PRO A 96 -33.87 -3.97 -2.04
C PRO A 96 -33.67 -2.89 -0.98
N LEU A 97 -32.40 -2.62 -0.64
CA LEU A 97 -32.04 -1.56 0.29
C LEU A 97 -31.52 -0.36 -0.51
N GLU A 98 -32.09 0.81 -0.25
CA GLU A 98 -31.60 2.07 -0.78
C GLU A 98 -30.39 2.59 0.02
N GLY A 99 -29.71 3.60 -0.53
CA GLY A 99 -28.59 4.26 0.15
C GLY A 99 -27.23 3.58 -0.01
N PHE A 100 -27.10 2.58 -0.88
CA PHE A 100 -25.82 1.92 -1.18
C PHE A 100 -24.74 2.92 -1.60
N SER A 101 -25.04 3.84 -2.53
CA SER A 101 -24.08 4.83 -3.03
C SER A 101 -23.59 5.76 -1.91
N SER A 102 -24.50 6.25 -1.06
CA SER A 102 -24.15 7.09 0.08
C SER A 102 -23.32 6.33 1.12
N TRP A 103 -23.67 5.06 1.40
CA TRP A 103 -22.90 4.19 2.28
C TRP A 103 -21.50 3.91 1.73
N LYS A 104 -21.39 3.57 0.44
CA LYS A 104 -20.11 3.32 -0.23
C LYS A 104 -19.22 4.56 -0.17
N ASN A 105 -19.75 5.74 -0.52
CA ASN A 105 -19.02 7.00 -0.45
C ASN A 105 -18.56 7.30 0.98
N GLY A 106 -19.40 7.03 1.99
CA GLY A 106 -19.03 7.13 3.40
C GLY A 106 -17.89 6.17 3.77
N CYS A 107 -17.95 4.91 3.34
CA CYS A 107 -16.90 3.93 3.58
C CYS A 107 -15.58 4.28 2.90
N VAL A 108 -15.62 4.75 1.65
CA VAL A 108 -14.43 5.19 0.90
C VAL A 108 -13.83 6.44 1.57
N SER A 109 -14.66 7.45 1.89
CA SER A 109 -14.22 8.66 2.59
C SER A 109 -13.64 8.34 3.97
N ASN A 110 -14.25 7.41 4.71
CA ASN A 110 -13.73 6.95 5.99
C ASN A 110 -12.46 6.13 5.84
N ALA A 111 -12.25 5.41 4.73
CA ALA A 111 -11.00 4.72 4.46
C ALA A 111 -9.87 5.68 4.06
N VAL A 112 -10.20 6.76 3.34
CA VAL A 112 -9.27 7.87 3.05
C VAL A 112 -8.91 8.57 4.36
N ARG A 113 -9.91 8.97 5.16
CA ARG A 113 -9.69 9.57 6.49
C ARG A 113 -8.98 8.64 7.46
N ALA A 114 -9.28 7.35 7.45
CA ALA A 114 -8.56 6.37 8.28
C ALA A 114 -7.11 6.23 7.83
N LYS A 115 -6.81 6.30 6.52
CA LYS A 115 -5.43 6.41 6.03
C LYS A 115 -4.78 7.73 6.42
N GLU A 116 -5.52 8.83 6.45
CA GLU A 116 -5.07 10.15 6.95
C GLU A 116 -4.91 10.20 8.47
N GLN A 117 -5.64 9.39 9.23
CA GLN A 117 -5.61 9.30 10.70
C GLN A 117 -4.72 8.17 11.24
N THR A 118 -4.38 7.16 10.41
CA THR A 118 -3.28 6.21 10.68
C THR A 118 -1.95 6.66 10.10
N LEU A 119 -1.94 7.70 9.27
CA LEU A 119 -0.81 8.61 9.28
C LEU A 119 -0.82 9.25 10.67
N PRO A 120 0.27 9.19 11.45
CA PRO A 120 0.37 9.99 12.67
C PRO A 120 0.03 11.45 12.33
N ILE A 121 -0.32 12.27 13.31
CA ILE A 121 -0.18 13.73 13.14
C ILE A 121 1.32 13.96 13.02
N VAL A 122 1.83 13.74 11.82
CA VAL A 122 3.23 13.90 11.50
C VAL A 122 3.38 15.39 11.30
N ASN A 123 4.09 16.04 12.20
CA ASN A 123 4.57 17.41 11.97
C ASN A 123 5.15 17.47 10.54
N ALA A 124 4.91 18.53 9.76
CA ALA A 124 5.38 18.60 8.37
C ALA A 124 6.86 18.21 8.24
N GLN A 125 7.69 18.56 9.24
CA GLN A 125 9.08 18.12 9.39
C GLN A 125 9.25 16.60 9.61
N GLU A 126 8.47 15.98 10.51
CA GLU A 126 8.49 14.53 10.74
C GLU A 126 8.05 13.77 9.47
N SER A 127 7.27 14.41 8.57
CA SER A 127 6.78 13.83 7.32
C SER A 127 7.86 13.84 6.24
N LEU A 128 8.68 14.89 6.23
CA LEU A 128 9.85 14.99 5.36
C LEU A 128 10.91 13.97 5.78
N LYS A 129 11.19 13.85 7.08
CA LYS A 129 12.13 12.87 7.64
C LYS A 129 11.74 11.43 7.25
N LEU A 130 10.48 11.06 7.45
CA LEU A 130 9.98 9.74 7.06
C LEU A 130 10.08 9.49 5.55
N ARG A 131 9.83 10.51 4.72
CA ARG A 131 9.95 10.41 3.25
C ARG A 131 11.40 10.27 2.82
N LEU A 132 12.32 11.02 3.43
CA LEU A 132 13.75 10.95 3.15
C LEU A 132 14.31 9.57 3.51
N TYR A 133 14.00 9.07 4.71
CA TYR A 133 14.36 7.71 5.12
C TYR A 133 13.80 6.65 4.15
N ARG A 134 12.53 6.78 3.76
CA ARG A 134 11.90 5.82 2.84
C ARG A 134 12.59 5.79 1.48
N GLU A 135 12.91 6.95 0.89
CA GLU A 135 13.62 7.00 -0.39
C GLU A 135 15.02 6.38 -0.29
N ALA A 136 15.75 6.64 0.80
CA ALA A 136 17.05 6.03 1.04
C ALA A 136 16.96 4.50 1.19
N TYR A 137 15.97 4.01 1.94
CA TYR A 137 15.74 2.57 2.10
C TYR A 137 15.37 1.89 0.77
N ASP A 138 14.42 2.45 0.03
CA ASP A 138 14.02 1.91 -1.27
C ASP A 138 15.19 1.95 -2.28
N ASN A 139 16.06 2.96 -2.20
CA ASN A 139 17.28 3.05 -2.99
C ASN A 139 18.27 1.93 -2.62
N ALA A 140 18.50 1.68 -1.33
CA ALA A 140 19.38 0.60 -0.87
C ALA A 140 18.89 -0.80 -1.30
N VAL A 141 17.57 -1.04 -1.24
CA VAL A 141 16.96 -2.28 -1.75
C VAL A 141 17.14 -2.40 -3.26
N ALA A 142 16.89 -1.33 -4.00
CA ALA A 142 17.10 -1.31 -5.45
C ALA A 142 18.55 -1.61 -5.82
N LEU A 143 19.51 -0.94 -5.18
CA LEU A 143 20.93 -1.14 -5.39
C LEU A 143 21.37 -2.56 -5.04
N THR A 144 20.87 -3.14 -3.94
CA THR A 144 21.14 -4.55 -3.59
C THR A 144 20.70 -5.49 -4.72
N ASN A 145 19.49 -5.28 -5.26
CA ASN A 145 18.97 -6.09 -6.34
C ASN A 145 19.76 -5.92 -7.65
N PHE A 146 20.08 -4.69 -8.06
CA PHE A 146 20.80 -4.44 -9.31
C PHE A 146 22.27 -4.83 -9.24
N THR A 147 22.94 -4.50 -8.14
CA THR A 147 24.36 -4.84 -7.95
C THR A 147 24.58 -6.35 -7.84
N SER A 148 23.56 -7.10 -7.40
CA SER A 148 23.60 -8.56 -7.44
C SER A 148 23.66 -9.09 -8.87
N ARG A 149 23.23 -8.37 -9.90
CA ARG A 149 23.19 -8.87 -11.28
C ARG A 149 24.42 -8.49 -12.11
N LEU A 150 25.36 -7.74 -11.53
CA LEU A 150 26.54 -7.25 -12.22
C LEU A 150 27.52 -8.37 -12.57
N HIS A 151 28.34 -8.10 -13.58
CA HIS A 151 29.47 -8.96 -13.90
C HIS A 151 30.42 -9.09 -12.69
N ARG A 152 31.07 -10.26 -12.55
CA ARG A 152 31.91 -10.62 -11.38
C ARG A 152 32.93 -9.54 -11.02
N ASN A 153 33.54 -8.91 -12.03
CA ASN A 153 34.58 -7.89 -11.85
C ASN A 153 34.06 -6.60 -11.17
N PHE A 154 32.75 -6.33 -11.27
CA PHE A 154 32.13 -5.15 -10.68
C PHE A 154 31.31 -5.48 -9.44
N ARG A 155 30.81 -6.71 -9.32
CA ARG A 155 29.91 -7.16 -8.24
C ARG A 155 30.52 -7.05 -6.84
N PHE A 156 31.80 -7.39 -6.69
CA PHE A 156 32.51 -7.44 -5.40
C PHE A 156 33.36 -6.21 -5.10
N GLY A 157 33.63 -5.38 -6.11
CA GLY A 157 34.28 -4.08 -5.93
C GLY A 157 33.22 -3.00 -5.81
N ALA A 158 33.07 -2.23 -6.88
CA ALA A 158 32.19 -1.07 -6.88
C ALA A 158 30.70 -1.38 -6.60
N GLY A 159 30.22 -2.58 -6.93
CA GLY A 159 28.87 -3.03 -6.59
C GLY A 159 28.68 -3.31 -5.09
N ASP A 160 29.72 -3.76 -4.39
CA ASP A 160 29.66 -3.97 -2.94
C ASP A 160 29.76 -2.66 -2.17
N SER A 161 30.71 -1.79 -2.57
CA SER A 161 30.81 -0.44 -2.02
C SER A 161 29.48 0.32 -2.14
N LEU A 162 28.82 0.24 -3.30
CA LEU A 162 27.56 0.93 -3.54
C LEU A 162 26.41 0.39 -2.68
N ARG A 163 26.39 -0.92 -2.38
CA ARG A 163 25.43 -1.50 -1.42
C ARG A 163 25.69 -0.97 -0.02
N ASN A 164 26.94 -1.01 0.42
CA ASN A 164 27.32 -0.60 1.78
C ASN A 164 27.05 0.89 1.98
N GLU A 165 27.43 1.75 1.05
CA GLU A 165 27.15 3.20 1.09
C GLU A 165 25.65 3.49 1.18
N SER A 166 24.84 2.79 0.38
CA SER A 166 23.38 2.97 0.41
C SER A 166 22.73 2.50 1.70
N LEU A 167 23.24 1.40 2.29
CA LEU A 167 22.79 0.88 3.57
C LEU A 167 23.19 1.80 4.71
N GLU A 168 24.44 2.27 4.72
CA GLU A 168 24.96 3.21 5.72
C GLU A 168 24.14 4.50 5.75
N LEU A 169 23.80 5.06 4.59
CA LEU A 169 22.92 6.22 4.52
C LEU A 169 21.54 5.93 5.14
N ALA A 170 20.92 4.80 4.78
CA ALA A 170 19.61 4.43 5.32
C ALA A 170 19.64 4.23 6.84
N VAL A 171 20.69 3.57 7.37
CA VAL A 171 20.90 3.38 8.81
C VAL A 171 21.13 4.71 9.52
N LYS A 172 21.96 5.59 8.96
CA LYS A 172 22.25 6.91 9.52
C LYS A 172 20.99 7.74 9.65
N LEU A 173 20.18 7.81 8.59
CA LEU A 173 18.88 8.49 8.62
C LEU A 173 17.94 7.86 9.65
N HIS A 174 17.86 6.53 9.71
CA HIS A 174 17.02 5.84 10.68
C HIS A 174 17.39 6.17 12.12
N VAL A 175 18.68 6.12 12.45
CA VAL A 175 19.19 6.38 13.80
C VAL A 175 18.97 7.84 14.17
N ALA A 176 19.33 8.78 13.29
CA ALA A 176 19.14 10.20 13.55
C ALA A 176 17.66 10.54 13.80
N PHE A 177 16.75 9.98 13.00
CA PHE A 177 15.31 10.20 13.17
C PHE A 177 14.74 9.54 14.41
N LYS A 178 15.18 8.32 14.76
CA LYS A 178 14.77 7.63 15.99
C LYS A 178 15.22 8.35 17.25
N ARG A 179 16.39 9.00 17.21
CA ARG A 179 16.99 9.71 18.35
C ARG A 179 16.62 11.19 18.40
N GLY A 180 16.00 11.72 17.35
CA GLY A 180 15.70 13.15 17.22
C GLY A 180 16.96 14.01 17.03
N GLU A 181 18.05 13.42 16.53
CA GLU A 181 19.31 14.11 16.27
C GLU A 181 19.21 14.97 14.99
N SER A 182 19.95 16.07 14.94
CA SER A 182 20.10 16.89 13.73
C SER A 182 20.89 16.11 12.67
N LEU A 183 20.48 16.24 11.41
CA LEU A 183 21.22 15.67 10.29
C LEU A 183 22.42 16.54 9.92
N ASP A 184 23.56 15.93 9.64
CA ASP A 184 24.63 16.60 8.89
C ASP A 184 24.27 16.59 7.40
N GLU A 185 23.53 17.60 6.98
CA GLU A 185 23.03 17.72 5.61
C GLU A 185 24.17 17.77 4.57
N ARG A 186 25.31 18.37 4.90
CA ARG A 186 26.46 18.45 3.98
C ARG A 186 27.05 17.07 3.74
N GLN A 187 27.23 16.31 4.82
CA GLN A 187 27.74 14.96 4.74
C GLN A 187 26.78 14.03 3.99
N ILE A 188 25.47 14.14 4.25
CA ILE A 188 24.46 13.34 3.54
C ILE A 188 24.39 13.72 2.06
N PHE A 189 24.47 15.01 1.73
CA PHE A 189 24.49 15.46 0.34
C PHE A 189 25.70 14.89 -0.41
N TYR A 190 26.87 14.90 0.23
CA TYR A 190 28.09 14.32 -0.31
C TYR A 190 27.95 12.80 -0.55
N GLU A 191 27.38 12.06 0.39
CA GLU A 191 27.12 10.61 0.24
C GLU A 191 26.16 10.30 -0.91
N ILE A 192 25.11 11.10 -1.09
CA ILE A 192 24.19 10.96 -2.22
C ILE A 192 24.92 11.21 -3.55
N GLU A 193 25.75 12.25 -3.63
CA GLU A 193 26.52 12.55 -4.84
C GLU A 193 27.58 11.49 -5.14
N GLN A 194 28.25 10.94 -4.12
CA GLN A 194 29.17 9.82 -4.30
C GLN A 194 28.48 8.61 -4.93
N MET A 195 27.30 8.23 -4.42
CA MET A 195 26.50 7.15 -5.00
C MET A 195 26.00 7.49 -6.42
N ARG A 196 25.61 8.74 -6.67
CA ARG A 196 25.21 9.21 -8.00
C ARG A 196 26.34 9.05 -9.02
N ILE A 197 27.54 9.48 -8.69
CA ILE A 197 28.71 9.33 -9.57
C ILE A 197 29.04 7.86 -9.80
N ARG A 198 29.01 7.01 -8.76
CA ARG A 198 29.26 5.56 -8.91
C ARG A 198 28.22 4.87 -9.79
N THR A 199 26.93 5.20 -9.61
CA THR A 199 25.87 4.65 -10.48
C THR A 199 26.00 5.12 -11.92
N ARG A 200 26.50 6.35 -12.15
CA ARG A 200 26.82 6.85 -13.49
C ARG A 200 27.99 6.07 -14.12
N ILE A 201 29.05 5.81 -13.36
CA ILE A 201 30.18 4.97 -13.82
C ILE A 201 29.66 3.58 -14.22
N MET A 202 28.80 2.97 -13.39
CA MET A 202 28.20 1.66 -13.69
C MET A 202 27.36 1.66 -14.97
N HIS A 203 26.66 2.76 -15.26
CA HIS A 203 25.97 2.92 -16.53
C HIS A 203 26.96 3.00 -17.70
N ASP A 204 28.00 3.82 -17.59
CA ASP A 204 28.95 4.07 -18.67
C ASP A 204 29.81 2.83 -18.99
N VAL A 205 30.08 1.97 -17.98
CA VAL A 205 30.69 0.64 -18.18
C VAL A 205 29.68 -0.46 -18.54
N LYS A 206 28.45 -0.09 -18.92
CA LYS A 206 27.37 -0.97 -19.39
C LYS A 206 26.93 -2.05 -18.39
N GLN A 207 27.12 -1.78 -17.09
CA GLN A 207 26.66 -2.65 -16.01
C GLN A 207 25.23 -2.32 -15.59
N PHE A 208 24.82 -1.06 -15.69
CA PHE A 208 23.42 -0.64 -15.59
C PHE A 208 22.90 -0.20 -16.95
N ASP A 209 21.68 -0.63 -17.27
CA ASP A 209 20.96 -0.07 -18.42
C ASP A 209 20.46 1.36 -18.12
N SER A 210 20.06 2.07 -19.17
CA SER A 210 19.61 3.46 -19.06
C SER A 210 18.34 3.63 -18.23
N GLY A 211 17.48 2.61 -18.16
CA GLY A 211 16.28 2.62 -17.33
C GLY A 211 16.61 2.54 -15.84
N VAL A 212 17.49 1.61 -15.46
CA VAL A 212 18.00 1.45 -14.10
C VAL A 212 18.74 2.70 -13.65
N TRP A 213 19.64 3.23 -14.49
CA TRP A 213 20.37 4.46 -14.17
C TRP A 213 19.43 5.65 -13.98
N LYS A 214 18.47 5.86 -14.88
CA LYS A 214 17.48 6.95 -14.75
C LYS A 214 16.66 6.82 -13.47
N MET A 215 16.15 5.62 -13.17
CA MET A 215 15.38 5.38 -11.94
C MET A 215 16.20 5.67 -10.67
N LEU A 216 17.48 5.29 -10.64
CA LEU A 216 18.36 5.58 -9.51
C LEU A 216 18.65 7.09 -9.41
N ASN A 217 18.89 7.75 -10.54
CA ASN A 217 19.11 9.19 -10.60
C ASN A 217 17.90 9.99 -10.08
N ASP A 218 16.69 9.62 -10.51
CA ASP A 218 15.45 10.23 -10.04
C ASP A 218 15.27 10.05 -8.52
N ARG A 219 15.77 8.95 -7.94
CA ARG A 219 15.77 8.73 -6.48
C ARG A 219 16.75 9.66 -5.76
N PHE A 220 17.96 9.84 -6.30
CA PHE A 220 18.94 10.78 -5.73
C PHE A 220 18.40 12.22 -5.76
N ASP A 221 17.75 12.63 -6.86
CA ASP A 221 17.10 13.95 -6.97
C ASP A 221 16.02 14.14 -5.91
N ARG A 222 15.17 13.12 -5.69
CA ARG A 222 14.15 13.18 -4.63
C ARG A 222 14.74 13.31 -3.23
N MET A 223 15.79 12.55 -2.92
CA MET A 223 16.46 12.65 -1.61
C MET A 223 17.06 14.04 -1.38
N GLN A 224 17.71 14.62 -2.40
CA GLN A 224 18.29 15.97 -2.30
C GLN A 224 17.22 17.06 -2.16
N ASN A 225 16.11 16.94 -2.88
CA ASN A 225 15.00 17.88 -2.75
C ASN A 225 14.36 17.82 -1.36
N LEU A 226 14.25 16.61 -0.79
CA LEU A 226 13.75 16.42 0.59
C LEU A 226 14.71 17.02 1.61
N LEU A 227 16.03 16.81 1.46
CA LEU A 227 17.05 17.43 2.32
C LEU A 227 16.98 18.95 2.29
N ARG A 228 16.93 19.57 1.09
CA ARG A 228 16.80 21.04 0.96
C ARG A 228 15.51 21.58 1.58
N SER A 229 14.42 20.81 1.47
CA SER A 229 13.13 21.17 2.06
C SER A 229 13.15 21.10 3.59
N GLU A 230 13.99 20.22 4.17
CA GLU A 230 14.26 20.22 5.62
C GLU A 230 15.06 21.46 6.02
N SER A 231 16.13 21.83 5.29
CA SER A 231 16.97 23.00 5.58
C SER A 231 16.15 24.29 5.68
N CYS A 232 15.21 24.53 4.75
CA CYS A 232 14.37 25.74 4.72
C CYS A 232 13.37 25.83 5.89
N CYS A 233 13.12 24.74 6.63
CA CYS A 233 12.19 24.75 7.77
C CYS A 233 12.88 25.10 9.11
N PHE A 234 14.21 25.22 9.15
CA PHE A 234 14.98 25.54 10.36
C PHE A 234 15.35 27.03 10.50
N ASP A 235 15.11 27.85 9.48
CA ASP A 235 15.44 29.30 9.48
C ASP A 235 14.35 30.20 10.13
N VAL A 236 13.39 29.63 10.85
CA VAL A 236 12.33 30.38 11.55
C VAL A 236 12.37 30.10 13.04
N GLN A 237 13.45 30.49 13.72
CA GLN A 237 13.45 30.74 15.17
C GLN A 237 14.34 31.96 15.45
N GLU A 238 13.68 33.11 15.68
CA GLU A 238 14.24 34.26 16.41
C GLU A 238 14.39 33.93 17.91
#